data_AF-A0A7S1YCJ6-F1
#
_entry.id   AF-A0A7S1YCJ6-F1
#
_cell.length_a   1.000
_cell.length_b   1.000
_cell.length_c   1.000
_cell.angle_alpha   90.00
_cell.angle_beta   90.00
_cell.angle_gamma   90.00
#
_symmetry.space_group_name_H-M   'P 1'
#
loop_
_entity.id
_entity.type
_entity.pdbx_description
1 polymer ?
#
loop_
_entity_poly.entity_id
_entity_poly.type
_entity_poly.pdbx_seq_one_letter_code
_entity_poly.pdbx_strand_id
1 'polypeptide(L)'
;FPSPDFSVGSTCCNHQSAPPAVLRVTRRSVQVRRSQKRMWKVIIICVYLVLLSQALLFAVRTAYEIRLHAINDYGRVIHEFDPYFNYRATEYLWANGWKRFSTWFDYMSWYPLGRPVGTTIYPGLQVTSVWIKQFILPQWSIND
;
A
#
# COMPACT_ATOMS: atom_id res chain seq x y z
N PHE A 1 -31.14 93.51 11.69
CA PHE A 1 -29.69 93.71 11.85
C PHE A 1 -29.11 92.56 12.66
N PRO A 2 -27.95 92.00 12.29
CA PRO A 2 -27.84 90.84 11.39
C PRO A 2 -27.41 89.52 12.09
N SER A 3 -27.47 88.43 11.33
CA SER A 3 -26.89 87.10 11.58
C SER A 3 -25.34 87.14 11.60
N PRO A 4 -24.67 86.04 12.04
CA PRO A 4 -24.27 85.07 11.01
C PRO A 4 -24.31 83.59 11.47
N ASP A 5 -24.83 82.76 10.56
CA ASP A 5 -24.30 81.49 10.07
C ASP A 5 -23.31 80.71 10.97
N PHE A 6 -23.74 79.54 11.44
CA PHE A 6 -22.83 78.46 11.78
C PHE A 6 -22.95 77.33 10.76
N SER A 7 -21.81 77.09 10.13
CA SER A 7 -21.55 76.28 8.96
C SER A 7 -21.56 74.78 9.24
N VAL A 8 -21.83 74.06 8.17
CA VAL A 8 -21.71 72.61 7.95
C VAL A 8 -20.47 72.02 8.62
N GLY A 9 -20.68 71.02 9.48
CA GLY A 9 -19.65 70.14 10.01
C GLY A 9 -20.02 68.69 9.73
N SER A 10 -19.91 68.28 8.47
CA SER A 10 -19.79 66.87 8.09
C SER A 10 -18.65 66.25 8.91
N THR A 11 -18.99 65.36 9.83
CA THR A 11 -18.03 64.37 10.37
C THR A 11 -17.58 63.51 9.20
N CYS A 12 -16.57 64.00 8.48
CA CYS A 12 -15.75 63.20 7.61
C CYS A 12 -15.17 62.10 8.50
N CYS A 13 -15.67 60.88 8.34
CA CYS A 13 -15.00 59.68 8.78
C CYS A 13 -13.54 59.81 8.34
N ASN A 14 -12.65 60.03 9.30
CA ASN A 14 -11.21 60.01 9.10
C ASN A 14 -10.85 58.62 8.59
N HIS A 15 -10.82 58.45 7.27
CA HIS A 15 -10.12 57.38 6.60
C HIS A 15 -8.62 57.66 6.78
N GLN A 16 -8.13 57.52 8.01
CA GLN A 16 -6.70 57.45 8.28
C GLN A 16 -6.21 56.13 7.70
N SER A 17 -5.78 56.19 6.43
CA SER A 17 -5.04 55.12 5.79
C SER A 17 -3.79 54.83 6.64
N ALA A 18 -3.75 53.64 7.23
CA ALA A 18 -2.65 53.24 8.10
C ALA A 18 -1.29 53.43 7.39
N PRO A 19 -0.26 53.92 8.08
CA PRO A 19 1.04 54.18 7.47
C PRO A 19 1.61 52.88 6.86
N PRO A 20 2.30 52.96 5.71
CA PRO A 20 2.73 51.79 4.93
C PRO A 20 3.62 50.82 5.72
N ALA A 21 4.31 51.30 6.77
CA ALA A 21 5.10 50.48 7.67
C ALA A 21 4.23 49.54 8.54
N VAL A 22 3.09 50.01 9.06
CA VAL A 22 2.19 49.22 9.93
C VAL A 22 1.47 48.13 9.13
N LEU A 23 1.03 48.45 7.91
CA LEU A 23 0.45 47.45 6.99
C LEU A 23 1.47 46.37 6.60
N ARG A 24 2.76 46.73 6.50
CA ARG A 24 3.84 45.79 6.19
C ARG A 24 4.13 44.84 7.36
N VAL A 25 4.18 45.36 8.59
CA VAL A 25 4.41 44.56 9.81
C VAL A 25 3.25 43.59 10.06
N THR A 26 2.00 44.06 9.94
CA THR A 26 0.80 43.23 10.12
C THR A 26 0.65 42.15 9.05
N ARG A 27 0.95 42.45 7.78
CA ARG A 27 0.99 41.42 6.72
C ARG A 27 2.05 40.36 7.00
N ARG A 28 3.24 40.77 7.48
CA ARG A 28 4.35 39.85 7.78
C ARG A 28 4.00 38.91 8.94
N SER A 29 3.39 39.41 10.01
CA SER A 29 2.96 38.59 11.16
C SER A 29 1.81 37.64 10.81
N VAL A 30 0.84 38.08 10.00
CA VAL A 30 -0.25 37.23 9.49
C VAL A 30 0.28 36.14 8.54
N GLN A 31 1.23 36.48 7.66
CA GLN A 31 1.91 35.53 6.76
C GLN A 31 2.67 34.46 7.55
N VAL A 32 3.46 34.86 8.55
CA VAL A 32 4.22 33.94 9.42
C VAL A 32 3.26 33.04 10.21
N ARG A 33 2.18 33.58 10.81
CA ARG A 33 1.19 32.78 11.53
C ARG A 33 0.44 31.80 10.62
N ARG A 34 0.13 32.19 9.36
CA ARG A 34 -0.46 31.29 8.35
C ARG A 34 0.52 30.20 7.91
N SER A 35 1.79 30.56 7.68
CA SER A 35 2.86 29.60 7.38
C SER A 35 3.08 28.62 8.52
N GLN A 36 3.12 29.10 9.76
CA GLN A 36 3.24 28.29 10.98
C GLN A 36 2.08 27.29 11.11
N LYS A 37 0.83 27.71 10.90
CA LYS A 37 -0.33 26.81 10.90
C LYS A 37 -0.27 25.77 9.77
N ARG A 38 0.24 26.13 8.59
CA ARG A 38 0.48 25.17 7.49
C ARG A 38 1.56 24.16 7.87
N MET A 39 2.66 24.60 8.45
CA MET A 39 3.73 23.72 8.93
C MET A 39 3.25 22.75 10.01
N TRP A 40 2.51 23.24 11.02
CA TRP A 40 1.94 22.37 12.06
C TRP A 40 0.96 21.33 11.51
N LYS A 41 0.14 21.71 10.52
CA LYS A 41 -0.74 20.74 9.83
C LYS A 41 0.06 19.65 9.11
N VAL A 42 1.13 20.03 8.41
CA VAL A 42 2.01 19.07 7.73
C VAL A 42 2.68 18.13 8.74
N ILE A 43 3.20 18.66 9.85
CA ILE A 43 3.82 17.85 10.91
C ILE A 43 2.82 16.85 11.49
N ILE A 44 1.60 17.28 11.80
CA ILE A 44 0.55 16.39 12.32
C ILE A 44 0.20 15.29 11.31
N ILE A 45 0.10 15.64 10.02
CA ILE A 45 -0.15 14.65 8.96
C ILE A 45 1.01 13.66 8.88
N CYS A 46 2.26 14.12 8.89
CA CYS A 46 3.43 13.25 8.88
C CYS A 46 3.46 12.29 10.08
N VAL A 47 3.18 12.79 11.29
CA VAL A 47 3.09 11.96 12.49
C VAL A 47 1.99 10.90 12.36
N TYR A 48 0.81 11.28 11.86
CA TYR A 48 -0.28 10.34 11.62
C TYR A 48 0.10 9.27 10.60
N LEU A 49 0.75 9.65 9.49
CA LEU A 49 1.20 8.70 8.47
C LEU A 49 2.26 7.73 9.01
N VAL A 50 3.19 8.22 9.83
CA VAL A 50 4.19 7.36 10.49
C VAL A 50 3.50 6.37 11.43
N LEU A 51 2.60 6.83 12.31
CA LEU A 51 1.86 5.94 13.21
C LEU A 51 1.01 4.92 12.46
N LEU A 52 0.34 5.33 11.38
CA LEU A 52 -0.46 4.45 10.53
C LEU A 52 0.42 3.37 9.87
N SER A 53 1.58 3.74 9.34
CA SER A 53 2.51 2.77 8.75
C SER A 53 3.03 1.76 9.77
N GLN A 54 3.34 2.19 11.00
CA GLN A 54 3.76 1.28 12.08
C GLN A 54 2.64 0.31 12.47
N ALA A 55 1.41 0.81 12.58
CA ALA A 55 0.25 -0.04 12.87
C ALA A 55 0.02 -1.08 11.75
N LEU A 56 0.17 -0.68 10.48
CA LEU A 56 0.03 -1.59 9.34
C LEU A 56 1.13 -2.66 9.33
N LEU A 57 2.39 -2.28 9.58
CA LEU A 57 3.50 -3.23 9.67
C LEU A 57 3.29 -4.24 10.80
N PHE A 58 2.80 -3.79 11.96
CA PHE A 58 2.47 -4.66 13.08
C PHE A 58 1.35 -5.65 12.72
N ALA A 59 0.30 -5.18 12.05
CA ALA A 59 -0.80 -6.03 11.60
C ALA A 59 -0.34 -7.09 10.57
N VAL A 60 0.49 -6.70 9.60
CA VAL A 60 1.01 -7.65 8.59
C VAL A 60 1.93 -8.69 9.25
N ARG A 61 2.79 -8.26 10.18
CA ARG A 61 3.70 -9.16 10.89
C ARG A 61 2.95 -10.20 11.72
N THR A 62 2.00 -9.76 12.53
CA THR A 62 1.18 -10.67 13.36
C THR A 62 0.35 -11.61 12.48
N ALA A 63 -0.23 -11.12 11.37
CA ALA A 63 -0.95 -11.95 10.41
C ALA A 63 -0.07 -13.03 9.74
N TYR A 64 1.21 -12.73 9.51
CA TYR A 64 2.19 -13.69 9.00
C TYR A 64 2.59 -14.73 10.05
N GLU A 65 2.88 -14.30 11.27
CA GLU A 65 3.27 -15.18 12.39
C GLU A 65 2.15 -16.19 12.72
N ILE A 66 0.88 -15.77 12.76
CA ILE A 66 -0.26 -16.66 13.01
C ILE A 66 -0.37 -17.75 11.93
N ARG A 67 -0.12 -17.41 10.65
CA ARG A 67 -0.21 -18.38 9.54
C ARG A 67 0.96 -19.37 9.52
N LEU A 68 2.10 -19.00 10.10
CA LEU A 68 3.27 -19.86 10.21
C LEU A 68 3.25 -20.78 11.42
N HIS A 69 2.28 -20.63 12.32
CA HIS A 69 2.23 -21.39 13.57
C HIS A 69 2.33 -22.92 13.35
N ALA A 70 1.55 -23.45 12.39
CA ALA A 70 1.59 -24.88 12.06
C ALA A 70 2.97 -25.34 11.53
N ILE A 71 3.65 -24.49 10.77
CA ILE A 71 4.97 -24.81 10.22
C ILE A 71 6.04 -24.83 11.33
N ASN A 72 5.93 -23.94 12.32
CA ASN A 72 6.87 -23.88 13.44
C ASN A 72 6.73 -25.08 14.37
N ASP A 73 5.49 -25.57 14.60
CA ASP A 73 5.23 -26.65 15.54
C ASP A 73 5.35 -28.05 14.89
N TYR A 74 4.88 -28.21 13.66
CA TYR A 74 4.80 -29.50 12.97
C TYR A 74 5.82 -29.66 11.83
N GLY A 75 6.55 -28.60 11.50
CA GLY A 75 7.58 -28.59 10.45
C GLY A 75 7.06 -28.17 9.07
N ARG A 76 7.99 -28.09 8.11
CA ARG A 76 7.70 -27.70 6.72
C ARG A 76 7.17 -28.89 5.92
N VAL A 77 5.88 -29.17 6.05
CA VAL A 77 5.18 -30.22 5.28
C VAL A 77 3.89 -29.64 4.71
N ILE A 78 3.51 -30.07 3.51
CA ILE A 78 2.22 -29.71 2.93
C ILE A 78 1.13 -30.44 3.71
N HIS A 79 0.29 -29.65 4.40
CA HIS A 79 -0.87 -30.15 5.10
C HIS A 79 -2.05 -30.32 4.14
N GLU A 80 -2.91 -31.29 4.43
CA GLU A 80 -4.08 -31.68 3.63
C GLU A 80 -3.75 -32.38 2.30
N PHE A 81 -4.73 -33.10 1.73
CA PHE A 81 -4.56 -33.88 0.50
C PHE A 81 -4.55 -33.00 -0.77
N ASP A 82 -5.48 -32.04 -0.88
CA ASP A 82 -5.69 -31.24 -2.10
C ASP A 82 -4.42 -30.53 -2.61
N PRO A 83 -3.59 -29.89 -1.75
CA PRO A 83 -2.47 -29.09 -2.23
C PRO A 83 -1.34 -29.91 -2.86
N TYR A 84 -1.25 -31.23 -2.62
CA TYR A 84 -0.24 -32.09 -3.25
C TYR A 84 -0.34 -32.10 -4.78
N PHE A 85 -1.57 -32.03 -5.33
CA PHE A 85 -1.75 -31.93 -6.78
C PHE A 85 -1.17 -30.61 -7.32
N ASN A 86 -1.40 -29.50 -6.62
CA ASN A 86 -0.88 -28.19 -6.99
C ASN A 86 0.65 -28.13 -6.92
N TYR A 87 1.23 -28.78 -5.90
CA TYR A 87 2.69 -28.94 -5.77
C TYR A 87 3.28 -29.70 -6.97
N ARG A 88 2.76 -30.89 -7.28
CA ARG A 88 3.23 -31.70 -8.42
C ARG A 88 3.06 -30.97 -9.76
N ALA A 89 1.96 -30.24 -9.95
CA ALA A 89 1.75 -29.43 -11.14
C ALA A 89 2.79 -28.30 -11.25
N THR A 90 3.14 -27.66 -10.13
CA THR A 90 4.18 -26.63 -10.07
C THR A 90 5.56 -27.21 -10.35
N GLU A 91 5.88 -28.38 -9.81
CA GLU A 91 7.11 -29.11 -10.07
C GLU A 91 7.24 -29.48 -11.55
N TYR A 92 6.16 -30.01 -12.15
CA TYR A 92 6.14 -30.31 -13.58
C TYR A 92 6.33 -29.05 -14.44
N LEU A 93 5.68 -27.94 -14.08
CA LEU A 93 5.85 -26.65 -14.76
C LEU A 93 7.29 -26.14 -14.66
N TRP A 94 7.91 -26.24 -13.48
CA TRP A 94 9.30 -25.86 -13.27
C TRP A 94 10.26 -26.69 -14.14
N ALA A 95 10.08 -28.01 -14.17
CA ALA A 95 10.97 -28.92 -14.88
C ALA A 95 10.80 -28.88 -16.41
N ASN A 96 9.58 -28.71 -16.91
CA ASN A 96 9.26 -28.86 -18.34
C ASN A 96 8.96 -27.53 -19.05
N GLY A 97 8.73 -26.46 -18.30
CA GLY A 97 8.36 -25.15 -18.81
C GLY A 97 6.91 -25.06 -19.29
N TRP A 98 6.48 -23.82 -19.57
CA TRP A 98 5.09 -23.47 -19.89
C TRP A 98 4.52 -24.23 -21.09
N LYS A 99 5.28 -24.33 -22.18
CA LYS A 99 4.82 -24.95 -23.44
C LYS A 99 4.37 -26.40 -23.24
N ARG A 100 5.10 -27.17 -22.42
CA ARG A 100 4.75 -28.56 -22.10
C ARG A 100 3.69 -28.66 -21.03
N PHE A 101 3.61 -27.68 -20.14
CA PHE A 101 2.57 -27.59 -19.11
C PHE A 101 1.18 -27.35 -19.71
N SER A 102 1.04 -26.43 -20.67
CA SER A 102 -0.26 -26.09 -21.28
C SER A 102 -0.91 -27.25 -22.03
N THR A 103 -0.11 -28.18 -22.55
CA THR A 103 -0.59 -29.40 -23.23
C THR A 103 -0.33 -30.65 -22.40
N TRP A 104 -0.14 -30.50 -21.08
CA TRP A 104 0.19 -31.62 -20.22
C TRP A 104 -0.99 -32.57 -20.05
N PHE A 105 -0.75 -33.85 -20.36
CA PHE A 105 -1.65 -34.95 -20.06
C PHE A 105 -1.01 -35.83 -18.99
N ASP A 106 -1.72 -36.02 -17.88
CA ASP A 106 -1.25 -36.83 -16.77
C ASP A 106 -1.82 -38.25 -16.87
N TYR A 107 -0.94 -39.23 -17.08
CA TYR A 107 -1.29 -40.64 -17.16
C TYR A 107 -1.35 -41.33 -15.79
N MET A 108 -0.83 -40.69 -14.72
CA MET A 108 -0.80 -41.28 -13.39
C MET A 108 -2.13 -41.10 -12.64
N SER A 109 -2.88 -40.05 -12.97
CA SER A 109 -4.23 -39.84 -12.41
C SER A 109 -5.28 -40.60 -13.22
N TRP A 110 -6.32 -41.09 -12.55
CA TRP A 110 -7.50 -41.70 -13.21
C TRP A 110 -7.15 -42.86 -14.16
N TYR A 111 -6.37 -43.85 -13.69
CA TYR A 111 -6.10 -45.05 -14.46
C TYR A 111 -7.42 -45.79 -14.82
N PRO A 112 -7.61 -46.25 -16.07
CA PRO A 112 -6.69 -46.23 -17.22
C PRO A 112 -6.81 -45.01 -18.16
N LEU A 113 -7.71 -44.05 -17.87
CA LEU A 113 -8.07 -42.95 -18.77
C LEU A 113 -7.03 -41.81 -18.80
N GLY A 114 -6.42 -41.49 -17.66
CA GLY A 114 -5.61 -40.28 -17.51
C GLY A 114 -6.43 -39.02 -17.29
N ARG A 115 -5.74 -37.87 -17.17
CA ARG A 115 -6.38 -36.54 -17.07
C ARG A 115 -5.64 -35.50 -17.92
N PRO A 116 -6.35 -34.74 -18.78
CA PRO A 116 -5.76 -33.58 -19.45
C PRO A 116 -5.63 -32.41 -18.46
N VAL A 117 -4.48 -32.31 -17.79
CA VAL A 117 -4.27 -31.28 -16.75
C VAL A 117 -4.17 -29.89 -17.35
N GLY A 118 -3.49 -29.74 -18.50
CA GLY A 118 -3.25 -28.44 -19.13
C GLY A 118 -4.52 -27.62 -19.42
N THR A 119 -5.66 -28.28 -19.65
CA THR A 119 -6.96 -27.63 -19.92
C THR A 119 -7.93 -27.65 -18.74
N THR A 120 -7.66 -28.42 -17.68
CA THR A 120 -8.57 -28.63 -16.54
C THR A 120 -8.07 -28.04 -15.23
N ILE A 121 -6.98 -27.28 -15.26
CA ILE A 121 -6.40 -26.58 -14.10
C ILE A 121 -6.35 -25.07 -14.33
N TYR A 122 -6.50 -24.29 -13.26
CA TYR A 122 -6.18 -22.87 -13.29
C TYR A 122 -4.69 -22.67 -12.99
N PRO A 123 -3.87 -22.24 -13.96
CA PRO A 123 -2.40 -22.25 -13.86
C PRO A 123 -1.82 -21.12 -13.00
N GLY A 124 -2.64 -20.21 -12.48
CA GLY A 124 -2.18 -18.98 -11.81
C GLY A 124 -1.29 -19.25 -10.60
N LEU A 125 -1.64 -20.25 -9.79
CA LEU A 125 -0.84 -20.65 -8.62
C LEU A 125 0.53 -21.20 -9.03
N GLN A 126 0.56 -22.09 -10.03
CA GLN A 126 1.78 -22.76 -10.48
C GLN A 126 2.75 -21.75 -11.10
N VAL A 127 2.24 -20.86 -11.96
CA VAL A 127 3.03 -19.82 -12.63
C VAL A 127 3.59 -18.82 -11.62
N THR A 128 2.77 -18.33 -10.67
CA THR A 128 3.24 -17.39 -9.65
C THR A 128 4.27 -18.02 -8.73
N SER A 129 4.11 -19.30 -8.36
CA SER A 129 5.07 -20.04 -7.55
C SER A 129 6.42 -20.21 -8.26
N VAL A 130 6.41 -20.60 -9.53
CA VAL A 130 7.62 -20.70 -10.36
C VAL A 130 8.31 -19.34 -10.52
N TRP A 131 7.54 -18.28 -10.74
CA TRP A 131 8.07 -16.93 -10.85
C TRP A 131 8.77 -16.50 -9.55
N ILE A 132 8.12 -16.66 -8.39
CA ILE A 132 8.74 -16.36 -7.08
C ILE A 132 10.03 -17.16 -6.90
N LYS A 133 10.01 -18.46 -7.21
CA LYS A 133 11.19 -19.32 -7.08
C LYS A 133 12.33 -18.87 -8.00
N GLN A 134 12.03 -18.47 -9.23
CA GLN A 134 13.06 -18.06 -10.20
C GLN A 134 13.69 -16.70 -9.88
N PHE A 135 12.88 -15.74 -9.42
CA PHE A 135 13.34 -14.36 -9.22
C PHE A 135 13.76 -14.05 -7.78
N ILE A 136 13.08 -14.62 -6.79
CA ILE A 136 13.29 -14.31 -5.37
C ILE A 136 14.14 -15.37 -4.67
N LEU A 137 13.93 -16.65 -5.00
CA LEU A 137 14.58 -17.79 -4.32
C LEU A 137 15.43 -18.66 -5.27
N PRO A 138 16.36 -18.08 -6.07
CA PRO A 138 17.10 -18.84 -7.07
C PRO A 138 18.01 -19.92 -6.46
N GLN A 139 18.50 -19.69 -5.24
CA GLN A 139 19.39 -20.61 -4.52
C GLN A 139 18.69 -21.76 -3.78
N TRP A 140 17.35 -21.82 -3.75
CA TRP A 140 16.64 -22.90 -3.04
C TRP A 140 16.43 -24.11 -3.96
N SER A 141 16.90 -25.28 -3.51
CA SER A 141 16.57 -26.58 -4.08
C SER A 141 15.09 -26.89 -3.85
N ILE A 142 14.46 -27.61 -4.78
CA ILE A 142 13.06 -28.03 -4.67
C ILE A 142 12.90 -29.24 -3.73
N ASN A 143 13.96 -30.03 -3.56
CA ASN A 143 13.91 -31.34 -2.92
C ASN A 143 14.69 -31.41 -1.59
N ASP A 144 15.01 -30.26 -0.98
CA ASP A 144 15.66 -30.17 0.34
C ASP A 144 14.61 -29.99 1.46
#